data_AF-A0A820JZX1-F1
#
_entry.id   AF-A0A820JZX1-F1
#
_cell.length_a   1.000
_cell.length_b   1.000
_cell.length_c   1.000
_cell.angle_alpha   90.00
_cell.angle_beta   90.00
_cell.angle_gamma   90.00
#
_symmetry.space_group_name_H-M   'P 1'
#
loop_
_entity.id
_entity.type
_entity.pdbx_description
1 polymer ?
#
loop_
_entity_poly.entity_id
_entity_poly.type
_entity_poly.pdbx_seq_one_letter_code
_entity_poly.pdbx_strand_id
1 'polypeptide(L)' 'MTVDNPLDTMPLFVRASSIIPMTQVMQYVNEVPDAAYEIRIYRGDDANFMIYEDAGDTYDYEQGAFAFINVD' A
#
# COMPACT_ATOMS: atom_id res chain seq x y z
N MET A 1 13.21 -23.80 7.19
CA MET A 1 13.03 -22.87 8.32
C MET A 1 11.72 -23.23 8.99
N THR A 2 11.71 -23.32 10.32
CA THR A 2 10.48 -23.40 11.11
C THR A 2 10.29 -22.05 11.79
N VAL A 3 9.07 -21.55 11.82
CA VAL A 3 8.75 -20.25 12.42
C VAL A 3 7.62 -20.40 13.43
N ASP A 4 7.62 -19.51 14.42
CA ASP A 4 6.54 -19.45 15.40
C ASP A 4 5.22 -19.07 14.70
N ASN A 5 4.13 -19.74 15.09
CA ASN A 5 2.80 -19.56 14.50
C ASN A 5 1.72 -19.66 15.59
N PRO A 6 1.64 -18.69 16.51
CA PRO A 6 0.53 -18.57 17.44
C PRO A 6 -0.82 -18.50 16.71
N LEU A 7 -1.90 -18.95 17.34
CA LEU A 7 -3.23 -19.05 16.71
C LEU A 7 -3.75 -17.73 16.13
N ASP A 8 -3.39 -16.60 16.76
CA ASP A 8 -3.83 -15.25 16.41
C ASP A 8 -2.85 -14.53 15.45
N THR A 9 -1.77 -15.19 15.02
CA THR A 9 -0.72 -14.59 14.19
C THR A 9 -0.37 -15.48 13.01
N MET A 10 -0.53 -14.97 11.79
CA MET A 10 -0.07 -15.66 10.59
C MET A 10 1.38 -15.29 10.25
N PRO A 11 2.26 -16.24 9.91
CA PRO A 11 3.59 -15.95 9.41
C PRO A 11 3.51 -15.20 8.08
N LEU A 12 3.97 -13.95 8.07
CA LEU A 12 4.05 -13.10 6.90
C LEU A 12 5.46 -12.52 6.81
N PHE A 13 6.06 -12.59 5.63
CA PHE A 13 7.41 -12.10 5.38
C PHE A 13 7.37 -11.01 4.33
N VAL A 14 8.10 -9.93 4.56
CA VAL A 14 8.25 -8.83 3.61
C VAL A 14 9.62 -8.95 2.94
N ARG A 15 9.66 -8.77 1.62
CA ARG A 15 10.92 -8.82 0.87
C ARG A 15 11.78 -7.59 1.22
N ALA A 16 13.10 -7.78 1.24
CA ALA A 16 14.00 -6.62 1.22
C ALA A 16 13.70 -5.74 -0.01
N SER A 17 13.83 -4.43 0.17
CA SER A 17 13.49 -3.38 -0.78
C SER A 17 11.98 -3.21 -1.05
N SER A 18 11.10 -3.78 -0.23
CA SER A 18 9.66 -3.48 -0.35
C SER A 18 9.35 -2.07 0.16
N ILE A 19 8.62 -1.30 -0.65
CA ILE A 19 7.98 -0.05 -0.28
C ILE A 19 6.48 -0.36 -0.15
N ILE A 20 5.92 -0.17 1.05
CA ILE A 20 4.51 -0.47 1.33
C ILE A 20 3.81 0.82 1.74
N PRO A 21 2.93 1.38 0.90
CA PRO A 21 2.06 2.48 1.30
C PRO A 21 0.97 1.96 2.24
N MET A 22 0.84 2.62 3.38
CA MET A 22 -0.18 2.38 4.38
C MET A 22 -0.95 3.69 4.59
N THR A 23 -2.11 3.62 5.24
CA THR A 23 -2.86 4.79 5.70
C THR A 23 -3.38 4.54 7.10
N GLN A 24 -4.00 5.56 7.71
CA GLN A 24 -4.66 5.44 9.00
C GLN A 24 -5.76 4.36 8.98
N VAL A 25 -6.09 3.81 10.15
CA VAL A 25 -7.17 2.83 10.26
C VAL A 25 -8.50 3.47 9.87
N MET A 26 -9.25 2.79 9.00
CA MET A 26 -10.59 3.16 8.56
C MET A 26 -11.50 1.93 8.58
N GLN A 27 -12.80 2.13 8.70
CA GLN A 27 -13.82 1.09 8.72
C GLN A 27 -14.27 0.68 7.30
N TYR A 28 -14.13 1.59 6.35
CA TYR A 28 -14.47 1.37 4.94
C TYR A 28 -13.56 2.20 4.03
N VAL A 29 -13.50 1.82 2.75
CA VAL A 29 -12.72 2.54 1.74
C VAL A 29 -13.24 3.97 1.58
N ASN A 30 -12.35 4.95 1.42
CA ASN A 30 -12.69 6.37 1.28
C ASN A 30 -13.43 7.01 2.48
N GLU A 31 -13.34 6.43 3.69
CA GLU A 31 -13.90 7.04 4.91
C GLU A 31 -13.26 8.41 5.20
N VAL A 32 -11.94 8.52 5.02
CA VAL A 32 -11.21 9.79 5.08
C VAL A 32 -10.57 10.04 3.73
N PRO A 33 -11.21 10.85 2.86
CA PRO A 33 -10.61 11.27 1.60
C PRO A 33 -9.26 11.97 1.86
N ASP A 34 -8.31 11.77 0.95
CA ASP A 34 -6.97 12.36 0.98
C ASP A 34 -6.20 12.08 2.29
N ALA A 35 -6.49 10.94 2.94
CA ALA A 35 -5.76 10.53 4.13
C ALA A 35 -4.26 10.41 3.85
N ALA A 36 -3.45 10.89 4.77
CA ALA A 36 -2.01 10.87 4.62
C ALA A 36 -1.47 9.43 4.49
N TYR A 37 -0.48 9.27 3.62
CA TYR A 37 0.27 8.04 3.48
C TYR A 37 1.30 7.88 4.61
N GLU A 38 1.33 6.70 5.22
CA GLU A 38 2.48 6.18 5.95
C GLU A 38 3.26 5.26 5.00
N ILE A 39 4.46 5.65 4.58
CA ILE A 39 5.28 4.84 3.68
C ILE A 39 6.26 3.98 4.49
N ARG A 40 6.04 2.66 4.50
CA ARG A 40 6.96 1.71 5.13
C ARG A 40 8.01 1.22 4.14
N ILE A 41 9.28 1.56 4.41
CA ILE A 41 10.42 1.13 3.58
C ILE A 41 11.18 0.01 4.30
N TYR A 42 11.17 -1.18 3.71
CA TYR A 42 11.96 -2.32 4.13
C TYR A 42 13.28 -2.28 3.38
N ARG A 43 14.36 -1.85 4.04
CA ARG A 43 15.66 -1.58 3.42
C ARG A 43 16.25 -2.80 2.67
N GLY A 44 17.00 -2.51 1.61
CA GLY A 44 17.71 -3.48 0.77
C GLY A 44 18.45 -2.74 -0.35
N ASP A 45 18.42 -3.27 -1.57
CA ASP A 45 18.83 -2.58 -2.80
C ASP A 45 17.80 -1.52 -3.23
N ASP A 46 18.11 -0.78 -4.29
CA ASP A 46 17.20 0.20 -4.92
C ASP A 46 15.83 -0.42 -5.23
N ALA A 47 14.77 0.35 -4.97
CA ALA A 47 13.40 -0.06 -5.22
C ALA A 47 12.56 1.10 -5.75
N ASN A 48 11.42 0.73 -6.30
CA ASN A 48 10.42 1.66 -6.78
C ASN A 48 9.04 1.08 -6.48
N PHE A 49 8.09 1.95 -6.15
CA PHE A 49 6.68 1.62 -6.08
C PHE A 49 5.84 2.77 -6.64
N MET A 50 4.87 2.44 -7.50
CA MET A 50 3.87 3.41 -7.99
C MET A 50 2.56 3.24 -7.23
N ILE A 51 2.18 4.26 -6.46
CA ILE A 51 0.85 4.35 -5.85
C ILE A 51 -0.14 4.78 -6.94
N TYR A 52 -1.26 4.07 -7.04
CA TYR A 52 -2.36 4.38 -7.96
C TYR A 52 -3.58 4.86 -7.18
N GLU A 53 -4.19 5.96 -7.64
CA GLU A 53 -5.45 6.48 -7.12
C GLU A 53 -6.40 6.88 -8.25
N ASP A 54 -7.70 6.63 -8.09
CA ASP A 54 -8.78 7.09 -8.95
C ASP A 54 -10.04 7.41 -8.10
N ALA A 55 -11.20 7.59 -8.72
CA ALA A 55 -12.44 7.87 -8.02
C ALA A 55 -12.94 6.69 -7.15
N GLY A 56 -12.53 5.45 -7.45
CA GLY A 56 -12.90 4.23 -6.73
C GLY A 56 -14.30 3.67 -7.02
N ASP A 57 -15.21 4.45 -7.59
CA ASP A 57 -16.61 4.04 -7.83
C ASP A 57 -17.18 4.41 -9.21
N THR A 58 -16.36 4.96 -10.11
CA THR A 58 -16.73 5.27 -11.50
C THR A 58 -15.79 4.62 -12.53
N TYR A 59 -16.13 4.76 -13.81
CA TYR A 59 -15.29 4.34 -14.96
C TYR A 59 -14.42 5.47 -15.51
N ASP A 60 -14.27 6.59 -14.80
CA ASP A 60 -13.54 7.75 -15.34
C ASP A 60 -12.04 7.47 -15.52
N TYR A 61 -11.51 6.44 -14.84
CA TYR A 61 -10.15 5.93 -15.07
C TYR A 61 -9.93 5.50 -16.54
N GLU A 62 -10.97 5.00 -17.23
CA GLU A 62 -10.90 4.63 -18.65
C GLU A 62 -10.67 5.85 -19.55
N GLN A 63 -11.02 7.03 -19.06
CA GLN A 63 -10.83 8.32 -19.72
C GLN A 63 -9.61 9.08 -19.20
N GLY A 64 -8.79 8.47 -18.34
CA GLY A 64 -7.55 9.05 -17.81
C GLY A 64 -7.70 9.79 -16.49
N ALA A 65 -8.86 9.70 -15.81
CA ALA A 65 -9.07 10.32 -14.50
C ALA A 65 -8.50 9.43 -13.37
N PHE A 66 -7.17 9.39 -13.28
CA PHE A 66 -6.42 8.71 -12.24
C PHE A 66 -5.08 9.43 -12.01
N ALA A 67 -4.40 9.09 -10.92
CA ALA A 67 -3.06 9.59 -10.60
C ALA A 67 -2.10 8.44 -10.28
N PHE A 68 -0.83 8.64 -10.63
CA PHE A 68 0.28 7.83 -10.18
C PHE A 68 1.24 8.67 -9.34
N ILE A 69 1.68 8.16 -8.21
CA ILE A 69 2.71 8.77 -7.37
C ILE A 69 3.90 7.80 -7.32
N ASN A 70 5.05 8.27 -7.77
CA ASN A 70 6.27 7.47 -7.76
C ASN A 70 6.99 7.59 -6.42
N VAL A 71 7.40 6.45 -5.86
CA VAL A 71 8.24 6.37 -4.66
C VAL A 71 9.48 5.54 -4.98
N ASP A 72 10.65 6.17 -4.91
CA ASP A 72 11.98 5.58 -5.16
C ASP A 72 12.82 5.55 -3.86
#